data_AF-A0A7W9AMK6-F1
#
_entry.id   AF-A0A7W9AMK6-F1
#
_cell.length_a   1.000
_cell.length_b   1.000
_cell.length_c   1.000
_cell.angle_alpha   90.00
_cell.angle_beta   90.00
_cell.angle_gamma   90.00
#
_symmetry.space_group_name_H-M   'P 1'
#
loop_
_entity.id
_entity.type
_entity.pdbx_description
1 polymer ?
#
loop_
_entity_poly.entity_id
_entity_poly.type
_entity_poly.pdbx_seq_one_letter_code
_entity_poly.pdbx_strand_id
1 'polypeptide(L)'
;MIATLRRLLAFEPFRGRTRGPEDDLALVVGSALRGWVLEGKLHATFTCVPHEVGAVSRKSPAFRTAQARYAKNIAAGLIAGSGDYVFVGEDAAGWIELKSSTGSLSPDQRDFREWCGFVGARYAVCRSLDEVQAILRGWGMLA
;
A
#
# COMPACT_ATOMS: atom_id res chain seq x y z
N MET A 1 -24.46 -0.43 -8.09
CA MET A 1 -23.03 -0.73 -7.88
C MET A 1 -22.13 0.47 -8.16
N ILE A 2 -22.15 1.07 -9.37
CA ILE A 2 -21.23 2.18 -9.71
C ILE A 2 -21.38 3.42 -8.80
N ALA A 3 -22.60 3.81 -8.41
CA ALA A 3 -22.82 4.93 -7.49
C ALA A 3 -22.23 4.66 -6.09
N THR A 4 -22.35 3.42 -5.59
CA THR A 4 -21.75 3.00 -4.32
C THR A 4 -20.23 3.06 -4.37
N LEU A 5 -19.61 2.56 -5.45
CA LEU A 5 -18.16 2.61 -5.64
C LEU A 5 -17.66 4.06 -5.75
N ARG A 6 -18.36 4.94 -6.47
CA ARG A 6 -18.03 6.36 -6.52
C ARG A 6 -18.03 7.00 -5.14
N ARG A 7 -19.02 6.71 -4.31
CA ARG A 7 -19.08 7.22 -2.93
C ARG A 7 -17.95 6.64 -2.06
N LEU A 8 -17.68 5.34 -2.16
CA LEU A 8 -16.66 4.67 -1.35
C LEU A 8 -15.24 5.14 -1.70
N LEU A 9 -14.97 5.35 -2.99
CA LEU A 9 -13.64 5.68 -3.50
C LEU A 9 -13.41 7.19 -3.67
N ALA A 10 -14.42 8.01 -3.42
CA ALA A 10 -14.27 9.45 -3.37
C ALA A 10 -13.24 9.84 -2.31
N PHE A 11 -12.38 10.78 -2.64
CA PHE A 11 -11.36 11.31 -1.74
C PHE A 11 -11.05 12.76 -2.12
N GLU A 12 -10.59 13.52 -1.15
CA GLU A 12 -10.00 14.84 -1.40
C GLU A 12 -8.52 14.65 -1.75
N PRO A 13 -8.04 15.23 -2.87
CA PRO A 13 -6.63 15.16 -3.23
C PRO A 13 -5.74 15.72 -2.10
N PHE A 14 -4.67 15.01 -1.77
CA PHE A 14 -3.68 15.49 -0.82
C PHE A 14 -2.98 16.73 -1.40
N ARG A 15 -2.95 17.82 -0.61
CA ARG A 15 -2.33 19.12 -1.01
C ARG A 15 -1.10 19.49 -0.19
N GLY A 16 -0.64 18.58 0.68
CA GLY A 16 0.51 18.81 1.54
C GLY A 16 1.84 18.45 0.88
N ARG A 17 2.91 18.47 1.69
CA ARG A 17 4.22 17.96 1.29
C ARG A 17 4.37 16.50 1.74
N THR A 18 4.79 15.65 0.84
CA THR A 18 5.14 14.24 1.09
C THR A 18 6.50 14.11 1.79
N ARG A 19 6.80 12.95 2.37
CA ARG A 19 8.12 12.71 3.01
C ARG A 19 9.22 12.43 2.00
N GLY A 20 8.86 12.05 0.78
CA GLY A 20 9.78 11.76 -0.30
C GLY A 20 9.14 10.99 -1.46
N PRO A 21 9.97 10.49 -2.39
CA PRO A 21 9.49 9.89 -3.65
C PRO A 21 8.58 8.67 -3.49
N GLU A 22 8.73 7.91 -2.41
CA GLU A 22 7.86 6.74 -2.13
C GLU A 22 6.43 7.17 -1.78
N ASP A 23 6.28 8.22 -0.96
CA ASP A 23 4.98 8.82 -0.66
C ASP A 23 4.35 9.41 -1.92
N ASP A 24 5.15 10.09 -2.76
CA ASP A 24 4.67 10.65 -4.04
C ASP A 24 4.12 9.54 -4.94
N LEU A 25 4.86 8.43 -5.07
CA LEU A 25 4.43 7.28 -5.84
C LEU A 25 3.16 6.64 -5.25
N ALA A 26 3.06 6.54 -3.92
CA ALA A 26 1.88 6.00 -3.26
C ALA A 26 0.62 6.82 -3.55
N LEU A 27 0.71 8.16 -3.61
CA LEU A 27 -0.43 9.02 -3.97
C LEU A 27 -0.87 8.82 -5.42
N VAL A 28 0.09 8.67 -6.35
CA VAL A 28 -0.17 8.39 -7.76
C VAL A 28 -0.83 7.03 -7.93
N VAL A 29 -0.27 5.99 -7.32
CA VAL A 29 -0.80 4.62 -7.34
C VAL A 29 -2.21 4.58 -6.74
N GLY A 30 -2.42 5.16 -5.57
CA GLY A 30 -3.72 5.19 -4.92
C GLY A 30 -4.79 5.87 -5.77
N SER A 31 -4.43 6.93 -6.49
CA SER A 31 -5.34 7.62 -7.42
C SER A 31 -5.67 6.76 -8.65
N ALA A 32 -4.66 6.12 -9.25
CA ALA A 32 -4.83 5.24 -10.40
C ALA A 32 -5.69 4.01 -10.08
N LEU A 33 -5.44 3.35 -8.93
CA LEU A 33 -6.23 2.21 -8.47
C LEU A 33 -7.73 2.55 -8.35
N ARG A 34 -8.05 3.74 -7.80
CA ARG A 34 -9.44 4.23 -7.72
C ARG A 34 -10.02 4.42 -9.12
N GLY A 35 -9.26 5.04 -10.02
CA GLY A 35 -9.66 5.22 -11.42
C GLY A 35 -10.00 3.88 -12.08
N TRP A 36 -9.10 2.89 -11.97
CA TRP A 36 -9.30 1.57 -12.58
C TRP A 36 -10.50 0.81 -12.00
N VAL A 37 -10.80 0.94 -10.70
CA VAL A 37 -12.05 0.37 -10.15
C VAL A 37 -13.28 1.06 -10.74
N LEU A 38 -13.28 2.40 -10.84
CA LEU A 38 -14.40 3.16 -11.37
C LEU A 38 -14.61 2.95 -12.87
N GLU A 39 -13.55 2.62 -13.60
CA GLU A 39 -13.57 2.22 -15.01
C GLU A 39 -13.96 0.75 -15.22
N GLY A 40 -14.07 -0.05 -14.14
CA GLY A 40 -14.36 -1.48 -14.22
C GLY A 40 -13.19 -2.35 -14.70
N LYS A 41 -11.96 -1.82 -14.66
CA LYS A 41 -10.73 -2.51 -15.08
C LYS A 41 -10.04 -3.28 -13.98
N LEU A 42 -10.09 -2.79 -12.73
CA LEU A 42 -9.49 -3.47 -11.58
C LEU A 42 -10.51 -4.42 -10.95
N HIS A 43 -10.23 -5.73 -11.02
CA HIS A 43 -11.06 -6.83 -10.50
C HIS A 43 -10.50 -7.36 -9.17
N ALA A 44 -10.19 -6.43 -8.27
CA ALA A 44 -9.75 -6.71 -6.91
C ALA A 44 -10.16 -5.57 -5.97
N THR A 45 -10.42 -5.91 -4.70
CA THR A 45 -10.41 -4.91 -3.63
C THR A 45 -8.98 -4.54 -3.28
N PHE A 46 -8.76 -3.32 -2.79
CA PHE A 46 -7.45 -2.90 -2.32
C PHE A 46 -7.56 -1.94 -1.14
N THR A 47 -6.52 -1.91 -0.31
CA THR A 47 -6.26 -0.81 0.62
C THR A 47 -4.76 -0.59 0.77
N CYS A 48 -4.39 0.64 1.11
CA CYS A 48 -3.06 0.96 1.61
C CYS A 48 -2.98 0.60 3.11
N VAL A 49 -1.84 0.07 3.56
CA VAL A 49 -1.55 -0.19 4.97
C VAL A 49 -0.90 1.06 5.57
N PRO A 50 -1.50 1.67 6.62
CA PRO A 50 -1.03 2.93 7.17
C PRO A 50 0.18 2.72 8.10
N HIS A 51 1.35 2.44 7.53
CA HIS A 51 2.61 2.21 8.28
C HIS A 51 3.18 3.47 8.92
N GLU A 52 2.79 4.65 8.42
CA GLU A 52 3.33 5.95 8.83
C GLU A 52 2.85 6.42 10.23
N VAL A 53 1.97 5.67 10.88
CA VAL A 53 1.38 6.04 12.19
C VAL A 53 2.43 6.32 13.26
N GLY A 54 3.62 5.71 13.17
CA GLY A 54 4.75 5.95 14.07
C GLY A 54 5.81 6.94 13.58
N ALA A 55 5.71 7.43 12.34
CA ALA A 55 6.76 8.20 11.65
C ALA A 55 6.79 9.68 12.06
N VAL A 56 7.04 9.93 13.34
CA VAL A 56 7.12 11.28 13.92
C VAL A 56 8.53 11.54 14.45
N SER A 57 9.07 12.73 14.20
CA SER A 57 10.38 13.16 14.72
C SER A 57 10.42 13.06 16.24
N ARG A 58 11.54 12.54 16.79
CA ARG A 58 11.79 12.47 18.24
C ARG A 58 11.72 13.83 18.95
N LYS A 59 11.96 14.92 18.21
CA LYS A 59 11.88 16.29 18.74
C LYS A 59 10.45 16.85 18.78
N SER A 60 9.50 16.16 18.14
CA SER A 60 8.11 16.60 18.11
C SER A 60 7.44 16.36 19.46
N PRO A 61 6.62 17.30 19.97
CA PRO A 61 5.83 17.07 21.17
C PRO A 61 4.84 15.91 21.01
N ALA A 62 4.48 15.55 19.78
CA ALA A 62 3.59 14.42 19.47
C ALA A 62 4.27 13.05 19.46
N PHE A 63 5.61 12.98 19.63
CA PHE A 63 6.38 11.74 19.47
C PHE A 63 5.85 10.60 20.36
N ARG A 64 5.66 10.85 21.67
CA ARG A 64 5.19 9.82 22.61
C ARG A 64 3.81 9.27 22.23
N THR A 65 2.90 10.14 21.83
CA THR A 65 1.56 9.74 21.39
C THR A 65 1.59 8.92 20.10
N ALA A 66 2.44 9.29 19.14
CA ALA A 66 2.63 8.53 17.90
C ALA A 66 3.20 7.12 18.18
N GLN A 67 4.19 7.02 19.05
CA GLN A 67 4.76 5.72 19.46
C GLN A 67 3.73 4.84 20.18
N ALA A 68 2.92 5.41 21.09
CA ALA A 68 1.86 4.67 21.75
C ALA A 68 0.79 4.16 20.76
N ARG A 69 0.41 4.97 19.76
CA ARG A 69 -0.51 4.55 18.69
C ARG A 69 0.08 3.44 17.83
N TYR A 70 1.35 3.56 17.45
CA TYR A 70 2.04 2.55 16.68
C TYR A 70 2.11 1.22 17.45
N ALA A 71 2.54 1.24 18.72
CA ALA A 71 2.59 0.06 19.57
C ALA A 71 1.20 -0.60 19.74
N LYS A 72 0.14 0.22 19.91
CA LYS A 72 -1.24 -0.29 19.94
C LYS A 72 -1.61 -0.99 18.63
N ASN A 73 -1.26 -0.41 17.47
CA ASN A 73 -1.57 -1.01 16.17
C ASN A 73 -0.82 -2.33 15.97
N ILE A 74 0.45 -2.41 16.36
CA ILE A 74 1.23 -3.66 16.34
C ILE A 74 0.53 -4.72 17.21
N ALA A 75 0.17 -4.36 18.45
CA ALA A 75 -0.55 -5.27 19.35
C ALA A 75 -1.93 -5.70 18.80
N ALA A 76 -2.56 -4.86 17.97
CA ALA A 76 -3.82 -5.16 17.31
C ALA A 76 -3.67 -5.98 16.00
N GLY A 77 -2.44 -6.31 15.58
CA GLY A 77 -2.18 -7.15 14.41
C GLY A 77 -1.58 -6.43 13.19
N LEU A 78 -1.17 -5.15 13.31
CA LEU A 78 -0.31 -4.55 12.30
C LEU A 78 1.03 -5.31 12.27
N ILE A 79 1.39 -5.85 11.11
CA ILE A 79 2.67 -6.53 10.91
C ILE A 79 3.67 -5.50 10.39
N ALA A 80 4.73 -5.23 11.16
CA ALA A 80 5.80 -4.35 10.72
C ALA A 80 6.45 -4.90 9.45
N GLY A 81 6.63 -4.04 8.44
CA GLY A 81 7.19 -4.45 7.16
C GLY A 81 6.23 -5.16 6.20
N SER A 82 4.93 -5.29 6.53
CA SER A 82 3.97 -5.74 5.51
C SER A 82 3.97 -4.81 4.30
N GLY A 83 3.60 -5.32 3.12
CA GLY A 83 3.57 -4.49 1.91
C GLY A 83 2.67 -3.26 2.05
N ASP A 84 3.01 -2.19 1.34
CA ASP A 84 2.23 -0.94 1.32
C ASP A 84 0.78 -1.12 0.88
N TYR A 85 0.53 -1.98 -0.12
CA TYR A 85 -0.79 -2.27 -0.64
C TYR A 85 -1.11 -3.75 -0.56
N VAL A 86 -2.34 -4.07 -0.15
CA VAL A 86 -2.91 -5.42 -0.23
C VAL A 86 -4.04 -5.44 -1.26
N PHE A 87 -4.08 -6.51 -2.04
CA PHE A 87 -5.09 -6.78 -3.06
C PHE A 87 -5.76 -8.12 -2.78
N VAL A 88 -7.09 -8.15 -2.88
CA VAL A 88 -7.89 -9.36 -2.78
C VAL A 88 -8.87 -9.39 -3.94
N GLY A 89 -8.59 -10.25 -4.91
CA GLY A 89 -9.47 -10.62 -6.03
C GLY A 89 -10.09 -12.00 -5.81
N GLU A 90 -10.83 -12.48 -6.82
CA GLU A 90 -11.58 -13.74 -6.73
C GLU A 90 -10.66 -14.96 -6.54
N ASP A 91 -9.64 -15.11 -7.39
CA ASP A 91 -8.71 -16.26 -7.38
C ASP A 91 -7.30 -15.91 -6.88
N ALA A 92 -7.13 -14.69 -6.39
CA ALA A 92 -5.80 -14.15 -6.13
C ALA A 92 -5.80 -13.14 -4.99
N ALA A 93 -4.81 -13.25 -4.10
CA ALA A 93 -4.42 -12.19 -3.20
C ALA A 93 -2.94 -11.86 -3.42
N GLY A 94 -2.57 -10.60 -3.20
CA GLY A 94 -1.20 -10.16 -3.38
C GLY A 94 -0.87 -8.86 -2.66
N TRP A 95 0.42 -8.65 -2.44
CA TRP A 95 0.98 -7.49 -1.78
C TRP A 95 1.93 -6.73 -2.69
N ILE A 96 1.81 -5.41 -2.73
CA ILE A 96 2.77 -4.56 -3.42
C ILE A 96 3.46 -3.67 -2.39
N GLU A 97 4.78 -3.69 -2.40
CA GLU A 97 5.63 -2.74 -1.70
C GLU A 97 6.19 -1.74 -2.72
N LEU A 98 6.07 -0.46 -2.41
CA LEU A 98 6.59 0.62 -3.22
C LEU A 98 7.99 0.99 -2.77
N LYS A 99 8.88 1.24 -3.73
CA LYS A 99 10.21 1.77 -3.47
C LYS A 99 10.54 2.90 -4.42
N SER A 100 11.39 3.80 -3.97
CA SER A 100 12.08 4.74 -4.84
C SER A 100 13.01 3.99 -5.80
N SER A 101 13.51 4.67 -6.84
CA SER A 101 14.46 4.09 -7.79
C SER A 101 15.70 3.47 -7.12
N THR A 102 16.14 4.04 -6.00
CA THR A 102 17.27 3.57 -5.19
C THR A 102 16.85 2.88 -3.88
N GLY A 103 15.54 2.82 -3.59
CA GLY A 103 15.00 2.22 -2.38
C GLY A 103 15.22 0.71 -2.33
N SER A 104 15.49 0.20 -1.13
CA SER A 104 15.66 -1.23 -0.86
C SER A 104 14.73 -1.67 0.27
N LEU A 105 14.42 -2.96 0.31
CA LEU A 105 13.64 -3.53 1.42
C LEU A 105 14.44 -3.45 2.72
N SER A 106 13.78 -3.05 3.80
CA SER A 106 14.30 -3.22 5.16
C SER A 106 14.35 -4.72 5.53
N PRO A 107 15.01 -5.10 6.64
CA PRO A 107 14.97 -6.47 7.15
C PRO A 107 13.52 -7.00 7.32
N ASP A 108 12.68 -6.30 8.08
CA ASP A 108 11.29 -6.70 8.34
C ASP A 108 10.48 -6.87 7.03
N GLN A 109 10.73 -6.03 6.02
CA GLN A 109 10.07 -6.14 4.72
C GLN A 109 10.55 -7.35 3.90
N ARG A 110 11.83 -7.76 4.06
CA ARG A 110 12.33 -9.00 3.45
C ARG A 110 11.69 -10.20 4.11
N ASP A 111 11.62 -10.20 5.44
CA ASP A 111 11.01 -11.30 6.22
C ASP A 111 9.52 -11.46 5.86
N PHE A 112 8.79 -10.34 5.72
CA PHE A 112 7.39 -10.39 5.28
C PHE A 112 7.24 -10.93 3.85
N ARG A 113 8.10 -10.50 2.91
CA ARG A 113 8.12 -11.04 1.54
C ARG A 113 8.38 -12.55 1.54
N GLU A 114 9.32 -13.02 2.35
CA GLU A 114 9.61 -14.45 2.50
C GLU A 114 8.40 -15.20 3.06
N TRP A 115 7.71 -14.62 4.04
CA TRP A 115 6.48 -15.19 4.57
C TRP A 115 5.36 -15.27 3.51
N CYS A 116 5.19 -14.24 2.67
CA CYS A 116 4.28 -14.31 1.53
C CYS A 116 4.63 -15.47 0.59
N GLY A 117 5.90 -15.63 0.26
CA GLY A 117 6.38 -16.75 -0.57
C GLY A 117 6.10 -18.11 0.06
N PHE A 118 6.32 -18.24 1.37
CA PHE A 118 6.06 -19.48 2.12
C PHE A 118 4.58 -19.91 2.05
N VAL A 119 3.64 -18.97 2.10
CA VAL A 119 2.19 -19.27 2.03
C VAL A 119 1.62 -19.24 0.61
N GLY A 120 2.46 -18.99 -0.40
CA GLY A 120 2.04 -18.88 -1.80
C GLY A 120 1.27 -17.58 -2.13
N ALA A 121 1.30 -16.57 -1.25
CA ALA A 121 0.74 -15.26 -1.55
C ALA A 121 1.64 -14.51 -2.55
N ARG A 122 1.02 -13.77 -3.47
CA ARG A 122 1.79 -12.97 -4.45
C ARG A 122 2.42 -11.77 -3.75
N TYR A 123 3.66 -11.44 -4.11
CA TYR A 123 4.36 -10.25 -3.58
C TYR A 123 5.18 -9.61 -4.69
N ALA A 124 5.15 -8.29 -4.80
CA ALA A 124 5.99 -7.55 -5.72
C ALA A 124 6.55 -6.27 -5.09
N VAL A 125 7.76 -5.91 -5.51
CA VAL A 125 8.34 -4.58 -5.24
C VAL A 125 8.21 -3.76 -6.52
N CYS A 126 7.53 -2.63 -6.46
CA CYS A 126 7.32 -1.75 -7.61
C CYS A 126 7.97 -0.38 -7.37
N ARG A 127 8.53 0.20 -8.43
CA ARG A 127 9.21 1.51 -8.40
C ARG A 127 8.54 2.57 -9.28
N SER A 128 7.46 2.20 -9.95
CA SER A 128 6.69 3.08 -10.82
C SER A 128 5.23 2.61 -10.90
N LEU A 129 4.35 3.49 -11.40
CA LEU A 129 2.97 3.12 -11.69
C LEU A 129 2.89 2.05 -12.79
N ASP A 130 3.78 2.10 -13.78
CA ASP A 130 3.82 1.14 -14.88
C ASP A 130 4.17 -0.27 -14.39
N GLU A 131 5.09 -0.38 -13.41
CA GLU A 131 5.40 -1.66 -12.77
C GLU A 131 4.20 -2.20 -11.99
N VAL A 132 3.49 -1.34 -11.23
CA VAL A 132 2.25 -1.73 -10.54
C VAL A 132 1.22 -2.25 -11.54
N GLN A 133 1.01 -1.54 -12.65
CA GLN A 133 0.09 -1.93 -13.70
C GLN A 133 0.48 -3.28 -14.32
N ALA A 134 1.76 -3.49 -14.63
CA ALA A 134 2.25 -4.74 -15.20
C ALA A 134 2.08 -5.92 -14.23
N ILE A 135 2.36 -5.72 -12.94
CA ILE A 135 2.20 -6.74 -11.90
C ILE A 135 0.72 -7.12 -11.75
N LEU A 136 -0.19 -6.13 -11.62
CA LEU A 136 -1.61 -6.41 -11.46
C LEU A 136 -2.21 -7.10 -12.69
N ARG A 137 -1.74 -6.77 -13.90
CA ARG A 137 -2.08 -7.51 -15.13
C ARG A 137 -1.56 -8.93 -15.10
N GLY A 138 -0.30 -9.13 -14.73
CA GLY A 138 0.29 -10.46 -14.57
C GLY A 138 -0.41 -11.32 -13.52
N TRP A 139 -1.04 -10.69 -12.54
CA TRP A 139 -1.87 -11.37 -11.53
C TRP A 139 -3.32 -11.59 -11.96
N GLY A 140 -3.73 -11.11 -13.13
CA GLY A 140 -5.11 -11.18 -13.62
C GLY A 140 -6.08 -10.25 -12.90
N MET A 141 -5.59 -9.28 -12.13
CA MET A 141 -6.42 -8.35 -11.37
C MET A 141 -6.78 -7.08 -12.15
N LEU A 142 -6.07 -6.79 -13.24
CA LEU A 142 -6.25 -5.58 -14.04
C LEU A 142 -6.35 -5.91 -15.53
N ALA A 143 -7.36 -5.35 -16.21
CA ALA A 143 -7.60 -5.49 -17.65
C ALA A 143 -6.77 -4.53 -18.55
#